data_AF-A0A9Q3XAP9-F1
#
_entry.id   AF-A0A9Q3XAP9-F1
#
_cell.length_a   1.000
_cell.length_b   1.000
_cell.length_c   1.000
_cell.angle_alpha   90.00
_cell.angle_beta   90.00
_cell.angle_gamma   90.00
#
_symmetry.space_group_name_H-M   'P 1'
#
loop_
_entity.id
_entity.type
_entity.pdbx_description
1 polymer ?
#
loop_
_entity_poly.entity_id
_entity_poly.type
_entity_poly.pdbx_seq_one_letter_code
_entity_poly.pdbx_strand_id
1 'polypeptide(L)'
;MNDGNEWQLALPEFLSEAEMLLTKSQECLSHLHLIRNDSDAIDCMKISLIKLAEKADALALQAISEFSRHIQYLIANAENPLQLHDQALDALHDCLTLLAWQLELIDAKTGLLTLDETEQTTLIATVTLQIPQKDFSTKPQQRVHHPS
;
A
#
# COMPACT_ATOMS: atom_id res chain seq x y z
N MET A 1 -1.63 15.68 22.09
CA MET A 1 -3.04 16.01 21.80
C MET A 1 -2.96 17.10 20.77
N ASN A 2 -3.22 16.77 19.49
CA ASN A 2 -3.29 17.75 18.42
C ASN A 2 -4.64 18.46 18.61
N ASP A 3 -4.65 19.78 18.71
CA ASP A 3 -5.88 20.52 19.02
C ASP A 3 -6.86 20.31 17.85
N GLY A 4 -8.13 20.03 18.11
CA GLY A 4 -9.12 19.71 17.06
C GLY A 4 -9.27 20.75 15.94
N ASN A 5 -8.69 21.94 16.12
CA ASN A 5 -8.60 23.00 15.13
C ASN A 5 -7.53 22.74 14.05
N GLU A 6 -6.43 22.06 14.38
CA GLU A 6 -5.36 21.73 13.41
C GLU A 6 -5.83 20.68 12.39
N TRP A 7 -6.64 19.71 12.85
CA TRP A 7 -7.27 18.71 12.00
C TRP A 7 -8.26 19.28 11.01
N GLN A 8 -9.09 20.24 11.45
CA GLN A 8 -10.07 20.88 10.58
C GLN A 8 -9.43 21.66 9.43
N LEU A 9 -8.18 22.11 9.59
CA LEU A 9 -7.43 22.81 8.57
C LEU A 9 -6.63 21.87 7.67
N ALA A 10 -5.98 20.86 8.25
CA ALA A 10 -5.08 19.95 7.51
C ALA A 10 -5.81 18.81 6.79
N LEU A 11 -6.96 18.35 7.32
CA LEU A 11 -7.68 17.20 6.78
C LEU A 11 -8.22 17.42 5.36
N PRO A 12 -8.82 18.57 4.99
CA PRO A 12 -9.29 18.78 3.62
C PRO A 12 -8.16 18.76 2.58
N GLU A 13 -7.00 19.34 2.92
CA GLU A 13 -5.81 19.31 2.05
C GLU A 13 -5.28 17.87 1.92
N PHE A 14 -5.18 17.15 3.04
CA PHE A 14 -4.82 15.74 3.03
C PHE A 14 -5.75 14.90 2.17
N LEU A 15 -7.07 15.02 2.34
CA LEU A 15 -8.04 14.22 1.58
C LEU A 15 -7.90 14.47 0.08
N SER A 16 -7.77 15.73 -0.33
CA SER A 16 -7.56 16.06 -1.74
C SER A 16 -6.28 15.45 -2.32
N GLU A 17 -5.16 15.54 -1.59
CA GLU A 17 -3.90 14.92 -2.02
C GLU A 17 -3.97 13.39 -2.00
N ALA A 18 -4.62 12.81 -0.99
CA ALA A 18 -4.77 11.37 -0.82
C ALA A 18 -5.64 10.77 -1.94
N GLU A 19 -6.76 11.41 -2.27
CA GLU A 19 -7.63 11.03 -3.40
C GLU A 19 -6.87 11.09 -4.74
N MET A 20 -6.07 12.14 -4.95
CA MET A 20 -5.23 12.26 -6.16
C MET A 20 -4.21 11.10 -6.24
N LEU A 21 -3.52 10.80 -5.14
CA LEU A 21 -2.52 9.71 -5.09
C LEU A 21 -3.17 8.34 -5.26
N LEU A 22 -4.35 8.14 -4.68
CA LEU A 22 -5.10 6.89 -4.79
C LEU A 22 -5.63 6.69 -6.22
N THR A 23 -6.23 7.72 -6.81
CA THR A 23 -6.69 7.71 -8.20
C THR A 23 -5.54 7.36 -9.14
N LYS A 24 -4.38 8.00 -8.95
CA LYS A 24 -3.18 7.69 -9.74
C LYS A 24 -2.72 6.24 -9.58
N SER A 25 -2.84 5.67 -8.38
CA SER A 25 -2.52 4.26 -8.13
C SER A 25 -3.49 3.33 -8.86
N GLN A 26 -4.79 3.65 -8.85
CA GLN A 26 -5.83 2.89 -9.55
C GLN A 26 -5.70 2.98 -11.08
N GLU A 27 -5.33 4.14 -11.61
CA GLU A 27 -5.03 4.33 -13.03
C GLU A 27 -3.81 3.50 -13.46
N CYS A 28 -2.72 3.55 -12.67
CA CYS A 28 -1.52 2.76 -12.93
C CYS A 28 -1.80 1.24 -12.84
N LEU A 29 -2.67 0.80 -11.92
CA LEU A 29 -3.14 -0.59 -11.87
C LEU A 29 -4.00 -0.97 -13.07
N SER A 30 -4.94 -0.11 -13.47
CA SER A 30 -5.79 -0.32 -14.66
C SER A 30 -4.94 -0.41 -15.92
N HIS A 31 -3.86 0.37 -15.99
CA HIS A 31 -2.91 0.30 -17.10
C HIS A 31 -2.21 -1.05 -17.15
N LEU A 32 -1.82 -1.63 -16.00
CA LEU A 32 -1.18 -2.94 -15.92
C LEU A 32 -2.11 -4.10 -16.34
N HIS A 33 -3.43 -3.98 -16.14
CA HIS A 33 -4.40 -4.93 -16.68
C HIS A 33 -4.42 -4.92 -18.22
N LEU A 34 -4.16 -3.78 -18.85
CA LEU A 34 -4.17 -3.62 -20.31
C LEU A 34 -2.80 -3.90 -20.94
N ILE A 35 -1.74 -3.40 -20.31
CA ILE A 35 -0.36 -3.46 -20.78
C ILE A 35 0.50 -4.09 -19.68
N ARG A 36 0.67 -5.41 -19.78
CA ARG A 36 1.54 -6.16 -18.85
C ARG A 36 2.99 -5.71 -18.96
N ASN A 37 3.72 -5.78 -17.85
CA ASN A 37 5.14 -5.41 -17.73
C ASN A 37 5.47 -3.93 -17.96
N ASP A 38 4.51 -3.02 -17.80
CA ASP A 38 4.79 -1.59 -17.81
C ASP A 38 5.51 -1.16 -16.51
N SER A 39 6.83 -0.98 -16.61
CA SER A 39 7.66 -0.55 -15.48
C SER A 39 7.28 0.82 -14.95
N ASP A 40 6.85 1.73 -15.83
CA ASP A 40 6.50 3.10 -15.45
C ASP A 40 5.20 3.11 -14.64
N ALA A 41 4.23 2.27 -15.02
CA ALA A 41 3.01 2.07 -14.25
C ALA A 41 3.28 1.45 -12.86
N ILE A 42 4.19 0.47 -12.77
CA ILE A 42 4.58 -0.12 -11.49
C ILE A 42 5.31 0.89 -10.60
N ASP A 43 6.26 1.65 -11.15
CA ASP A 43 7.00 2.68 -10.40
C ASP A 43 6.06 3.83 -9.98
N CYS A 44 5.18 4.27 -10.87
CA CYS A 44 4.10 5.19 -10.56
C CYS A 44 3.28 4.74 -9.35
N MET A 45 2.78 3.50 -9.37
CA MET A 45 1.93 2.97 -8.32
C MET A 45 2.67 2.89 -6.97
N LYS A 46 3.92 2.40 -6.97
CA LYS A 46 4.76 2.37 -5.76
C LYS A 46 4.99 3.76 -5.18
N ILE A 47 5.32 4.73 -6.02
CA ILE A 47 5.59 6.12 -5.59
C ILE A 47 4.32 6.78 -5.05
N SER A 48 3.17 6.53 -5.67
CA SER A 48 1.89 7.08 -5.20
C SER A 48 1.51 6.50 -3.84
N LEU A 49 1.66 5.19 -3.65
CA LEU A 49 1.36 4.51 -2.38
C LEU A 49 2.29 4.95 -1.23
N ILE A 50 3.60 5.09 -1.47
CA ILE A 50 4.50 5.56 -0.40
C ILE A 50 4.20 7.00 -0.01
N LYS A 51 3.87 7.87 -0.97
CA LYS A 51 3.46 9.25 -0.69
C LYS A 51 2.15 9.30 0.08
N LEU A 52 1.17 8.46 -0.27
CA LEU A 52 -0.08 8.35 0.47
C LEU A 52 0.20 7.96 1.93
N ALA A 53 1.09 7.00 2.14
CA ALA A 53 1.48 6.59 3.48
C ALA A 53 2.18 7.71 4.27
N GLU A 54 3.10 8.45 3.66
CA GLU A 54 3.78 9.58 4.29
C GLU A 54 2.81 10.70 4.69
N LYS A 55 1.83 11.01 3.82
CA LYS A 55 0.79 12.00 4.09
C LYS A 55 -0.14 11.55 5.22
N ALA A 56 -0.53 10.26 5.24
CA ALA A 56 -1.35 9.70 6.30
C ALA A 56 -0.61 9.68 7.65
N ASP A 57 0.69 9.37 7.66
CA ASP A 57 1.54 9.43 8.85
C ASP A 57 1.65 10.84 9.42
N ALA A 58 1.72 11.87 8.57
CA ALA A 58 1.78 13.27 9.00
C ALA A 58 0.52 13.69 9.79
N LEU A 59 -0.61 13.00 9.56
CA LEU A 59 -1.85 13.13 10.31
C LEU A 59 -2.05 12.01 11.34
N ALA A 60 -1.08 11.12 11.58
CA ALA A 60 -1.27 9.98 12.49
C ALA A 60 -2.46 9.06 12.12
N LEU A 61 -2.82 8.98 10.84
CA LEU A 61 -3.81 8.04 10.29
C LEU A 61 -3.15 6.66 10.05
N GLN A 62 -2.76 6.00 11.14
CA GLN A 62 -1.91 4.79 11.11
C GLN A 62 -2.48 3.66 10.24
N ALA A 63 -3.78 3.37 10.36
CA ALA A 63 -4.40 2.31 9.57
C ALA A 63 -4.25 2.52 8.06
N ILE A 64 -4.30 3.78 7.58
CA ILE A 64 -4.12 4.10 6.16
C ILE A 64 -2.64 4.07 5.79
N SER A 65 -1.77 4.61 6.64
CA SER A 65 -0.33 4.69 6.35
C SER A 65 0.34 3.32 6.32
N GLU A 66 0.04 2.46 7.29
CA GLU A 66 0.57 1.11 7.38
C GLU A 66 0.06 0.22 6.25
N PHE A 67 -1.23 0.28 5.95
CA PHE A 67 -1.80 -0.49 4.84
C PHE A 67 -1.21 -0.08 3.49
N SER A 68 -1.09 1.23 3.23
CA SER A 68 -0.47 1.75 2.01
C SER A 68 1.00 1.32 1.87
N ARG A 69 1.77 1.35 2.97
CA ARG A 69 3.16 0.84 3.00
C ARG A 69 3.22 -0.65 2.73
N HIS A 70 2.31 -1.43 3.32
CA HIS A 70 2.31 -2.88 3.15
C HIS A 70 2.06 -3.26 1.68
N ILE A 71 1.08 -2.63 1.04
CA ILE A 71 0.80 -2.82 -0.40
C ILE A 71 2.03 -2.44 -1.23
N GLN A 72 2.62 -1.27 -0.96
CA GLN A 72 3.82 -0.81 -1.66
C GLN A 72 4.98 -1.79 -1.50
N TYR A 73 5.19 -2.31 -0.29
CA TYR A 73 6.23 -3.28 0.02
C TYR A 73 6.05 -4.58 -0.76
N LEU A 74 4.83 -5.12 -0.80
CA LEU A 74 4.53 -6.35 -1.54
C LEU A 74 4.82 -6.20 -3.03
N ILE A 75 4.50 -5.05 -3.63
CA ILE A 75 4.82 -4.75 -5.03
C ILE A 75 6.34 -4.61 -5.22
N ALA A 76 7.01 -3.85 -4.34
CA ALA A 76 8.44 -3.57 -4.46
C ALA A 76 9.31 -4.83 -4.24
N ASN A 77 8.84 -5.76 -3.41
CA ASN A 77 9.55 -6.98 -3.04
C ASN A 77 9.03 -8.23 -3.78
N ALA A 78 8.14 -8.06 -4.75
CA ALA A 78 7.73 -9.15 -5.65
C ALA A 78 8.96 -9.79 -6.33
N GLU A 79 8.98 -11.13 -6.44
CA GLU A 79 10.03 -11.87 -7.15
C GLU A 79 10.16 -11.38 -8.60
N ASN A 80 9.01 -11.15 -9.25
CA ASN A 80 8.94 -10.57 -10.58
C ASN A 80 7.89 -9.45 -10.63
N PRO A 81 8.26 -8.20 -10.27
CA PRO A 81 7.30 -7.10 -10.19
C PRO A 81 6.72 -6.71 -11.55
N LEU A 82 7.41 -7.02 -12.66
CA LEU A 82 6.90 -6.76 -14.01
C LEU A 82 5.84 -7.78 -14.44
N GLN A 83 5.80 -8.96 -13.81
CA GLN A 83 4.91 -10.07 -14.17
C GLN A 83 3.83 -10.33 -13.12
N LEU A 84 3.22 -9.27 -12.60
CA LEU A 84 1.99 -9.42 -11.81
C LEU A 84 0.89 -9.99 -12.71
N HIS A 85 0.35 -11.14 -12.35
CA HIS A 85 -0.75 -11.80 -13.07
C HIS A 85 -2.11 -11.24 -12.64
N ASP A 86 -3.17 -11.57 -13.39
CA ASP A 86 -4.49 -10.96 -13.21
C ASP A 86 -5.01 -11.08 -11.76
N GLN A 87 -4.88 -12.25 -11.11
CA GLN A 87 -5.30 -12.41 -9.71
C GLN A 87 -4.53 -11.52 -8.71
N ALA A 88 -3.27 -11.18 -9.00
CA ALA A 88 -2.50 -10.26 -8.18
C ALA A 88 -2.98 -8.82 -8.40
N LEU A 89 -3.29 -8.46 -9.65
CA LEU A 89 -3.83 -7.14 -9.98
C LEU A 89 -5.25 -6.96 -9.40
N ASP A 90 -6.10 -7.98 -9.46
CA ASP A 90 -7.43 -7.98 -8.85
C ASP A 90 -7.33 -7.82 -7.32
N ALA A 91 -6.44 -8.55 -6.66
CA ALA A 91 -6.22 -8.41 -5.22
C ALA A 91 -5.69 -7.02 -4.84
N LEU A 92 -4.82 -6.43 -5.65
CA LEU A 92 -4.37 -5.05 -5.47
C LEU A 92 -5.51 -4.05 -5.69
N HIS A 93 -6.41 -4.31 -6.64
CA HIS A 93 -7.59 -3.47 -6.88
C HIS A 93 -8.46 -3.42 -5.62
N ASP A 94 -8.75 -4.58 -5.02
CA ASP A 94 -9.54 -4.66 -3.78
C ASP A 94 -8.89 -3.90 -2.63
N CYS A 95 -7.56 -3.95 -2.50
CA CYS A 95 -6.82 -3.11 -1.56
C CYS A 95 -7.01 -1.61 -1.81
N LEU A 96 -6.93 -1.16 -3.07
CA LEU A 96 -7.12 0.26 -3.42
C LEU A 96 -8.58 0.69 -3.24
N THR A 97 -9.54 -0.20 -3.47
CA THR A 97 -10.96 0.06 -3.17
C THR A 97 -11.19 0.24 -1.66
N LEU A 98 -10.58 -0.60 -0.83
CA LEU A 98 -10.66 -0.43 0.62
C LEU A 98 -10.06 0.92 1.05
N LEU A 99 -8.90 1.31 0.50
CA LEU A 99 -8.30 2.63 0.78
C LEU A 99 -9.25 3.79 0.42
N ALA A 100 -9.98 3.68 -0.70
CA ALA A 100 -10.95 4.70 -1.09
C ALA A 100 -12.06 4.83 -0.03
N TRP A 101 -12.64 3.72 0.38
CA TRP A 101 -13.65 3.72 1.45
C TRP A 101 -13.09 4.23 2.78
N GLN A 102 -11.85 3.91 3.11
CA GLN A 102 -11.21 4.39 4.33
C GLN A 102 -11.06 5.92 4.34
N LEU A 103 -10.66 6.52 3.21
CA LEU A 103 -10.56 7.98 3.09
C LEU A 103 -11.94 8.64 3.25
N GLU A 104 -12.99 8.06 2.66
CA GLU A 104 -14.37 8.56 2.76
C GLU A 104 -14.94 8.46 4.20
N LEU A 105 -14.47 7.50 4.99
CA LEU A 105 -14.96 7.23 6.34
C LEU A 105 -14.21 7.99 7.45
N ILE A 106 -13.20 8.80 7.11
CA ILE A 106 -12.52 9.64 8.11
C ILE A 106 -13.51 10.68 8.63
N ASP A 107 -13.71 10.72 9.95
CA ASP A 107 -14.55 11.73 10.57
C ASP A 107 -13.93 13.13 10.36
N ALA A 108 -14.61 13.97 9.61
CA ALA A 108 -14.11 15.29 9.22
C ALA A 108 -13.85 16.26 10.39
N LYS A 109 -14.39 15.98 11.58
CA LYS A 109 -14.27 16.85 12.76
C LYS A 109 -13.16 16.39 13.70
N THR A 110 -12.92 15.10 13.76
CA THR A 110 -12.04 14.47 14.76
C THR A 110 -10.82 13.80 14.12
N GLY A 111 -10.82 13.58 12.81
CA GLY A 111 -9.78 12.82 12.11
C GLY A 111 -9.81 11.32 12.44
N LEU A 112 -10.83 10.84 13.16
CA LEU A 112 -10.92 9.45 13.56
C LEU A 112 -11.41 8.58 12.40
N LEU A 113 -10.68 7.49 12.16
CA LEU A 113 -11.11 6.40 11.31
C LEU A 113 -11.46 5.22 12.22
N THR A 114 -12.75 4.92 12.37
CA THR A 114 -13.19 3.77 13.18
C THR A 114 -13.21 2.55 12.28
N LEU A 115 -12.12 1.78 12.31
CA LEU A 115 -11.96 0.62 11.44
C LEU A 115 -11.87 -0.68 12.24
N ASP A 116 -12.40 -1.75 11.67
CA ASP A 116 -12.03 -3.12 12.02
C ASP A 116 -10.87 -3.57 11.12
N GLU A 117 -9.75 -3.98 11.71
CA GLU A 117 -8.51 -4.33 10.98
C GLU A 117 -8.58 -5.68 10.24
N THR A 118 -9.67 -6.45 10.41
CA THR A 118 -9.84 -7.78 9.82
C THR A 118 -9.80 -7.71 8.30
N GLU A 119 -10.43 -6.70 7.70
CA GLU A 119 -10.50 -6.57 6.25
C GLU A 119 -9.12 -6.28 5.65
N GLN A 120 -8.37 -5.33 6.23
CA GLN A 120 -6.99 -5.04 5.81
C GLN A 120 -6.12 -6.29 5.92
N THR A 121 -6.20 -7.01 7.05
CA THR A 121 -5.43 -8.23 7.28
C THR A 121 -5.75 -9.30 6.24
N THR A 122 -7.03 -9.47 5.91
CA THR A 122 -7.49 -10.45 4.92
C THR A 122 -7.02 -10.11 3.51
N LEU A 123 -7.10 -8.83 3.13
CA LEU A 123 -6.61 -8.36 1.83
C LEU A 123 -5.09 -8.48 1.71
N ILE A 124 -4.32 -8.12 2.74
CA ILE A 124 -2.87 -8.30 2.75
C ILE A 124 -2.49 -9.78 2.60
N ALA A 125 -3.16 -10.67 3.33
CA ALA A 125 -2.92 -12.10 3.21
C ALA A 125 -3.22 -12.59 1.78
N THR A 126 -4.31 -12.09 1.19
CA THR A 126 -4.69 -12.41 -0.19
C THR A 126 -3.63 -11.94 -1.18
N VAL A 127 -3.21 -10.67 -1.14
CA VAL A 127 -2.18 -10.12 -2.02
C VAL A 127 -0.85 -10.87 -1.85
N THR A 128 -0.47 -11.21 -0.62
CA THR A 128 0.77 -11.95 -0.35
C THR A 128 0.77 -13.34 -0.99
N LEU A 129 -0.38 -14.02 -1.04
CA LEU A 129 -0.51 -15.29 -1.75
C LEU A 129 -0.38 -15.15 -3.27
N GLN A 130 -0.82 -14.00 -3.82
CA GLN A 130 -0.79 -13.73 -5.26
C GLN A 130 0.51 -13.09 -5.75
N ILE A 131 1.31 -12.49 -4.86
CA ILE A 131 2.57 -11.84 -5.21
C ILE A 131 3.71 -12.59 -4.53
N PRO A 132 4.32 -13.60 -5.20
CA PRO A 132 5.51 -14.27 -4.70
C PRO A 132 6.56 -13.24 -4.30
N GLN A 133 7.03 -13.31 -3.06
CA GLN A 133 8.00 -12.37 -2.51
C GLN A 133 9.42 -12.90 -2.75
N LYS A 134 10.38 -12.01 -2.98
CA LYS A 134 11.81 -12.39 -3.02
C LYS A 134 12.17 -13.05 -1.70
N ASP A 135 12.60 -14.30 -1.75
CA ASP A 135 13.16 -14.99 -0.59
C ASP A 135 14.42 -14.26 -0.13
N PHE A 136 14.35 -13.59 1.02
CA PHE A 136 15.56 -13.28 1.80
C PHE A 136 16.01 -14.55 2.50
N SER A 137 16.45 -15.55 1.72
CA SER A 137 17.21 -16.67 2.24
C SER A 137 18.51 -16.12 2.83
N THR A 138 18.48 -15.78 4.11
CA THR A 138 19.66 -15.81 4.96
C THR A 138 20.08 -17.26 5.04
N LYS A 139 20.82 -17.73 4.01
CA LYS A 139 21.54 -18.99 4.12
C LYS A 139 22.45 -18.85 5.35
N PRO A 140 22.29 -19.66 6.41
CA PRO A 140 23.33 -19.75 7.41
C PRO A 140 24.56 -20.22 6.64
N GLN A 141 25.62 -19.41 6.59
CA GLN A 141 26.92 -19.89 6.15
C GLN A 141 27.26 -21.07 7.06
N GLN A 142 27.06 -22.29 6.56
CA GLN A 142 27.71 -23.47 7.11
C GLN A 142 29.21 -23.22 6.92
N ARG A 143 29.82 -22.63 7.94
CA ARG A 143 31.27 -22.54 8.10
C ARG A 143 31.72 -23.99 8.23
N VAL A 144 32.08 -24.58 7.09
CA VAL A 144 32.71 -25.91 7.03
C VAL A 144 34.05 -25.78 7.76
N HIS A 145 34.04 -26.09 9.04
CA HIS A 145 35.26 -26.40 9.78
C HIS A 145 35.78 -27.73 9.22
N HIS A 146 36.78 -27.65 8.34
CA HIS A 146 37.64 -28.80 8.05
C HIS A 146 38.62 -28.95 9.22
N PRO A 147 38.68 -30.11 9.89
CA PRO A 147 39.83 -30.50 10.67
C PRO A 147 40.85 -31.25 9.79
N SER A 148 42.12 -31.02 10.12
CA SER A 148 43.34 -31.75 9.72
C SER A 148 43.93 -31.43 8.35
#